data_AF-A0A2J5PYA3-F1
#
_entry.id   AF-A0A2J5PYA3-F1
#
_cell.length_a   1.000
_cell.length_b   1.000
_cell.length_c   1.000
_cell.angle_alpha   90.00
_cell.angle_beta   90.00
_cell.angle_gamma   90.00
#
_symmetry.space_group_name_H-M   'P 1'
#
loop_
_entity.id
_entity.type
_entity.pdbx_description
1 polymer ?
#
loop_
_entity_poly.entity_id
_entity_poly.type
_entity_poly.pdbx_seq_one_letter_code
_entity_poly.pdbx_strand_id
1 'polypeptide(L)'
;IDAFLQQVQAAKAITLENGLQAISLQGLKAALLFIDSRQKRVGSETAWVGKGEEPPLSVPPAPALRSVARIDVAESPLSRDELNDLMDYGNERMNSSACSLDPFRREVRVAALTDDRVLLMTSCEAGAYNTIWLAWLVSRQRPYIAHPVRLTLPFQPPGDGPRDVELVNARYDDRRQELVTLDKGRAPGDCGTQTRWRYDGQRFSLVRYARQPQCDNWQGPDAWPTLWVTRSVPRPLR
;
A
#
# COMPACT_ATOMS: atom_id res chain seq x y z
N ILE A 1 -0.65 28.19 -12.99
CA ILE A 1 -0.23 26.92 -13.65
C ILE A 1 -0.38 27.00 -15.17
N ASP A 2 -1.42 27.63 -15.71
CA ASP A 2 -1.62 27.78 -17.16
C ASP A 2 -0.46 28.49 -17.88
N ALA A 3 0.06 29.59 -17.33
CA ALA A 3 1.21 30.29 -17.92
C ALA A 3 2.44 29.38 -18.06
N PHE A 4 2.72 28.57 -17.03
CA PHE A 4 3.78 27.57 -17.07
C PHE A 4 3.50 26.52 -18.15
N LEU A 5 2.29 25.96 -18.18
CA LEU A 5 1.88 24.96 -19.19
C LEU A 5 2.00 25.51 -20.62
N GLN A 6 1.61 26.75 -20.87
CA GLN A 6 1.76 27.41 -22.17
C GLN A 6 3.23 27.51 -22.58
N GLN A 7 4.10 27.89 -21.65
CA GLN A 7 5.52 28.03 -21.91
C GLN A 7 6.19 26.67 -22.20
N VAL A 8 5.91 25.64 -21.38
CA VAL A 8 6.58 24.33 -21.51
C VAL A 8 6.08 23.49 -22.70
N GLN A 9 4.90 23.79 -23.25
CA GLN A 9 4.38 23.08 -24.42
C GLN A 9 5.20 23.29 -25.70
N ALA A 10 5.85 24.44 -25.84
CA ALA A 10 6.69 24.78 -26.99
C ALA A 10 8.19 24.83 -26.65
N ALA A 11 8.53 24.86 -25.37
CA ALA A 11 9.91 24.87 -24.92
C ALA A 11 10.62 23.53 -25.21
N LYS A 12 11.93 23.60 -25.48
CA LYS A 12 12.77 22.41 -25.74
C LYS A 12 13.45 21.89 -24.48
N ALA A 13 13.70 22.76 -23.50
CA ALA A 13 14.35 22.43 -22.26
C ALA A 13 13.87 23.35 -21.14
N ILE A 14 13.97 22.88 -19.90
CA ILE A 14 13.91 23.70 -18.69
C ILE A 14 15.30 23.69 -18.04
N THR A 15 15.76 24.87 -17.60
CA THR A 15 17.06 25.06 -16.97
C THR A 15 16.86 25.60 -15.56
N LEU A 16 17.70 25.17 -14.62
CA LEU A 16 17.71 25.73 -13.28
C LEU A 16 18.35 27.13 -13.29
N GLU A 17 17.84 28.02 -12.45
CA GLU A 17 18.19 29.47 -12.42
C GLU A 17 19.71 29.74 -12.26
N ASN A 18 20.49 28.75 -11.79
CA ASN A 18 21.95 28.83 -11.60
C ASN A 18 22.73 27.58 -12.06
N GLY A 19 22.14 26.72 -12.91
CA GLY A 19 22.69 25.39 -13.22
C GLY A 19 23.11 25.17 -14.67
N LEU A 20 24.12 24.32 -14.89
CA LEU A 20 24.45 23.73 -16.20
C LEU A 20 23.49 22.61 -16.62
N GLN A 21 22.54 22.24 -15.76
CA GLN A 21 21.62 21.13 -15.98
C GLN A 21 20.38 21.60 -16.75
N ALA A 22 20.25 21.09 -17.97
CA ALA A 22 19.09 21.27 -18.81
C ALA A 22 18.30 19.96 -18.85
N ILE A 23 17.01 20.03 -18.51
CA ILE A 23 16.09 18.90 -18.66
C ILE A 23 15.37 19.05 -19.99
N SER A 24 15.49 18.04 -20.86
CA SER A 24 14.77 18.02 -22.13
C SER A 24 13.26 18.00 -21.90
N LEU A 25 12.53 18.84 -22.64
CA LEU A 25 11.07 18.85 -22.68
C LEU A 25 10.52 18.16 -23.93
N GLN A 26 11.38 17.49 -24.71
CA GLN A 26 10.95 16.70 -25.86
C GLN A 26 9.94 15.63 -25.40
N GLY A 27 8.79 15.59 -26.06
CA GLY A 27 7.71 14.67 -25.71
C GLY A 27 6.80 15.14 -24.58
N LEU A 28 7.11 16.22 -23.84
CA LEU A 28 6.25 16.69 -22.75
C LEU A 28 4.83 17.03 -23.24
N LYS A 29 4.72 17.80 -24.33
CA LYS A 29 3.41 18.11 -24.93
C LYS A 29 2.61 16.86 -25.31
N ALA A 30 3.29 15.85 -25.88
CA ALA A 30 2.65 14.59 -26.25
C ALA A 30 2.22 13.78 -25.03
N ALA A 31 3.02 13.77 -23.95
CA ALA A 31 2.68 13.12 -22.70
C ALA A 31 1.50 13.81 -22.00
N LEU A 32 1.48 15.15 -21.96
CA LEU A 32 0.34 15.92 -21.41
C LEU A 32 -0.93 15.68 -22.22
N LEU A 33 -0.83 15.70 -23.56
CA LEU A 33 -1.95 15.38 -24.44
C LEU A 33 -2.45 13.94 -24.24
N PHE A 34 -1.55 12.97 -24.02
CA PHE A 34 -1.92 11.61 -23.69
C PHE A 34 -2.70 11.54 -22.37
N ILE A 35 -2.27 12.26 -21.33
CA ILE A 35 -2.99 12.35 -20.05
C ILE A 35 -4.39 12.95 -20.27
N ASP A 36 -4.49 14.08 -20.98
CA ASP A 36 -5.77 14.70 -21.30
C ASP A 36 -6.69 13.75 -22.09
N SER A 37 -6.14 13.03 -23.06
CA SER A 37 -6.90 12.04 -23.84
C SER A 37 -7.43 10.90 -22.95
N ARG A 38 -6.59 10.37 -22.05
CA ARG A 38 -6.99 9.30 -21.11
C ARG A 38 -8.04 9.78 -20.12
N GLN A 39 -7.97 11.03 -19.70
CA GLN A 39 -8.96 11.67 -18.83
C GLN A 39 -10.18 12.20 -19.59
N LYS A 40 -10.21 12.10 -20.92
CA LYS A 40 -11.23 12.67 -21.81
C LYS A 40 -11.44 14.17 -21.61
N ARG A 41 -10.34 14.90 -21.45
CA ARG A 41 -10.31 16.37 -21.30
C ARG A 41 -10.11 17.11 -22.62
N VAL A 42 -9.52 16.47 -23.63
CA VAL A 42 -9.26 17.11 -24.94
C VAL A 42 -10.56 17.67 -25.52
N GLY A 43 -10.55 18.93 -25.94
CA GLY A 43 -11.74 19.65 -26.40
C GLY A 43 -12.51 20.41 -25.31
N SER A 44 -12.22 20.16 -24.03
CA SER A 44 -12.76 20.92 -22.90
C SER A 44 -11.87 22.10 -22.50
N GLU A 45 -12.46 23.05 -21.78
CA GLU A 45 -11.75 24.20 -21.19
C GLU A 45 -10.66 23.77 -20.18
N THR A 46 -10.80 22.56 -19.64
CA THR A 46 -9.95 22.02 -18.57
C THR A 46 -8.78 21.16 -19.06
N ALA A 47 -8.64 20.96 -20.37
CA ALA A 47 -7.47 20.27 -20.93
C ALA A 47 -6.19 21.07 -20.66
N TRP A 48 -5.06 20.40 -20.42
CA TRP A 48 -3.77 21.10 -20.41
C TRP A 48 -3.26 21.39 -21.82
N VAL A 49 -3.46 20.43 -22.74
CA VAL A 49 -3.14 20.50 -24.18
C VAL A 49 -4.39 20.17 -24.98
N GLY A 50 -4.63 20.92 -26.06
CA GLY A 50 -5.83 20.72 -26.89
C GLY A 50 -7.11 21.20 -26.17
N LYS A 51 -7.02 22.38 -25.52
CA LYS A 51 -8.19 23.07 -24.96
C LYS A 51 -9.23 23.34 -26.05
N GLY A 52 -10.50 23.27 -25.67
CA GLY A 52 -11.62 23.70 -26.49
C GLY A 52 -12.68 24.39 -25.65
N GLU A 53 -13.89 24.49 -26.18
CA GLU A 53 -15.01 25.25 -25.59
C GLU A 53 -15.98 24.37 -24.82
N GLU A 54 -15.76 23.05 -24.76
CA GLU A 54 -16.66 22.19 -23.99
C GLU A 54 -16.54 22.51 -22.49
N PRO A 55 -17.69 22.60 -21.78
CA PRO A 55 -17.71 22.97 -20.38
C PRO A 55 -16.99 21.92 -19.52
N PRO A 56 -16.46 22.29 -18.34
CA PRO A 56 -15.78 21.35 -17.43
C PRO A 56 -16.56 20.08 -17.07
N LEU A 57 -17.89 20.14 -17.12
CA LEU A 57 -18.78 19.02 -16.86
C LEU A 57 -18.83 17.96 -17.99
N SER A 58 -18.26 18.23 -19.18
CA SER A 58 -18.12 17.22 -20.24
C SER A 58 -17.07 16.16 -19.89
N VAL A 59 -16.13 16.48 -18.99
CA VAL A 59 -15.14 15.55 -18.47
C VAL A 59 -15.83 14.55 -17.54
N PRO A 60 -15.71 13.22 -17.78
CA PRO A 60 -16.33 12.23 -16.92
C PRO A 60 -15.82 12.36 -15.48
N PRO A 61 -16.70 12.19 -14.48
CA PRO A 61 -16.28 12.18 -13.09
C PRO A 61 -15.31 11.01 -12.84
N ALA A 62 -14.42 11.19 -11.86
CA ALA A 62 -13.54 10.11 -11.43
C ALA A 62 -14.38 8.88 -11.01
N PRO A 63 -13.99 7.66 -11.41
CA PRO A 63 -14.69 6.45 -11.00
C PRO A 63 -14.80 6.34 -9.48
N ALA A 64 -15.97 5.90 -8.99
CA ALA A 64 -16.18 5.72 -7.56
C ALA A 64 -15.20 4.68 -6.99
N LEU A 65 -14.58 5.02 -5.85
CA LEU A 65 -13.68 4.11 -5.16
C LEU A 65 -14.45 2.91 -4.59
N ARG A 66 -13.83 1.73 -4.67
CA ARG A 66 -14.33 0.55 -3.94
C ARG A 66 -14.34 0.83 -2.45
N SER A 67 -15.30 0.26 -1.74
CA SER A 67 -15.44 0.46 -0.29
C SER A 67 -14.81 -0.71 0.47
N VAL A 68 -14.09 -0.41 1.54
CA VAL A 68 -13.64 -1.39 2.53
C VAL A 68 -14.26 -1.00 3.87
N ALA A 69 -14.87 -1.96 4.54
CA ALA A 69 -15.46 -1.75 5.86
C ALA A 69 -14.37 -1.42 6.88
N ARG A 70 -14.64 -0.44 7.74
CA ARG A 70 -13.88 -0.15 8.94
C ARG A 70 -14.69 -0.65 10.14
N ILE A 71 -14.03 -1.37 11.03
CA ILE A 71 -14.60 -1.73 12.32
C ILE A 71 -14.36 -0.50 13.21
N ASP A 72 -15.42 0.26 13.49
CA ASP A 72 -15.33 1.49 14.30
C ASP A 72 -15.41 1.21 15.81
N VAL A 73 -15.60 -0.05 16.20
CA VAL A 73 -15.50 -0.47 17.60
C VAL A 73 -14.02 -0.43 17.97
N ALA A 74 -13.67 0.39 18.95
CA ALA A 74 -12.33 0.38 19.52
C ALA A 74 -12.06 -1.02 20.09
N GLU A 75 -11.13 -1.76 19.50
CA GLU A 75 -10.72 -3.04 20.08
C GLU A 75 -10.25 -2.84 21.52
N SER A 76 -10.68 -3.74 22.41
CA SER A 76 -10.14 -3.74 23.77
C SER A 76 -8.64 -4.05 23.70
N PRO A 77 -7.76 -3.23 24.29
CA PRO A 77 -6.33 -3.49 24.29
C PRO A 77 -6.04 -4.84 24.94
N LEU A 78 -4.99 -5.52 24.49
CA LEU A 78 -4.58 -6.79 25.08
C LEU A 78 -4.11 -6.56 26.52
N SER A 79 -4.63 -7.36 27.45
CA SER A 79 -4.08 -7.39 28.80
C SER A 79 -2.66 -7.99 28.76
N ARG A 80 -1.86 -7.74 29.80
CA ARG A 80 -0.50 -8.29 29.87
C ARG A 80 -0.50 -9.82 29.83
N ASP A 81 -1.40 -10.45 30.58
CA ASP A 81 -1.49 -11.91 30.65
C ASP A 81 -1.96 -12.51 29.32
N GLU A 82 -2.94 -11.87 28.66
CA GLU A 82 -3.40 -12.26 27.33
C GLU A 82 -2.28 -12.15 26.28
N LEU A 83 -1.52 -11.05 26.30
CA LEU A 83 -0.40 -10.85 25.38
C LEU A 83 0.68 -11.91 25.59
N ASN A 84 1.06 -12.20 26.84
CA ASN A 84 2.04 -13.22 27.16
C ASN A 84 1.59 -14.60 26.68
N ASP A 85 0.34 -14.97 26.95
CA ASP A 85 -0.25 -16.24 26.51
C ASP A 85 -0.23 -16.41 24.98
N LEU A 86 -0.56 -15.33 24.25
CA LEU A 86 -0.55 -15.33 22.77
C LEU A 86 0.86 -15.36 22.20
N MET A 87 1.83 -14.70 22.86
CA MET A 87 3.24 -14.79 22.50
C MET A 87 3.78 -16.21 22.71
N ASP A 88 3.48 -16.84 23.84
CA ASP A 88 3.87 -18.22 24.13
C ASP A 88 3.25 -19.18 23.12
N TYR A 89 1.96 -19.02 22.81
CA TYR A 89 1.31 -19.77 21.74
C TYR A 89 2.01 -19.60 20.38
N GLY A 90 2.39 -18.37 20.02
CA GLY A 90 3.13 -18.06 18.80
C GLY A 90 4.49 -18.76 18.77
N ASN A 91 5.24 -18.69 19.88
CA ASN A 91 6.54 -19.35 20.01
C ASN A 91 6.42 -20.86 19.90
N GLU A 92 5.51 -21.49 20.64
CA GLU A 92 5.36 -22.94 20.65
C GLU A 92 4.84 -23.48 19.31
N ARG A 93 3.76 -22.88 18.79
CA ARG A 93 3.03 -23.45 17.66
C ARG A 93 3.62 -23.08 16.31
N MET A 94 4.22 -21.90 16.19
CA MET A 94 4.78 -21.42 14.93
C MET A 94 6.26 -21.77 14.76
N ASN A 95 6.94 -22.25 15.81
CA ASN A 95 8.28 -22.81 15.69
C ASN A 95 8.37 -24.03 14.76
N SER A 96 7.27 -24.79 14.61
CA SER A 96 7.20 -25.91 13.65
C SER A 96 6.97 -25.46 12.20
N SER A 97 6.85 -24.17 11.92
CA SER A 97 6.71 -23.65 10.56
C SER A 97 8.03 -23.79 9.79
N ALA A 98 7.96 -24.06 8.49
CA ALA A 98 9.13 -24.13 7.61
C ALA A 98 9.74 -22.73 7.41
N CYS A 99 10.48 -22.24 8.39
CA CYS A 99 11.16 -20.94 8.39
C CYS A 99 12.67 -21.14 8.41
N SER A 100 13.39 -20.36 7.58
CA SER A 100 14.84 -20.43 7.45
C SER A 100 15.59 -19.61 8.50
N LEU A 101 14.92 -18.64 9.13
CA LEU A 101 15.50 -17.89 10.25
C LEU A 101 15.73 -18.81 11.45
N ASP A 102 16.91 -18.64 12.06
CA ASP A 102 17.26 -19.25 13.35
C ASP A 102 16.18 -18.92 14.41
N PRO A 103 15.66 -19.91 15.15
CA PRO A 103 14.59 -19.70 16.14
C PRO A 103 14.87 -18.60 17.17
N PHE A 104 16.12 -18.43 17.61
CA PHE A 104 16.50 -17.39 18.57
C PHE A 104 16.52 -15.99 17.98
N ARG A 105 16.53 -15.87 16.65
CA ARG A 105 16.45 -14.60 15.93
C ARG A 105 15.04 -14.29 15.43
N ARG A 106 14.06 -15.17 15.67
CA ARG A 106 12.68 -14.93 15.25
C ARG A 106 12.01 -13.95 16.20
N GLU A 107 11.27 -13.04 15.61
CA GLU A 107 10.37 -12.14 16.32
C GLU A 107 8.94 -12.67 16.21
N VAL A 108 8.22 -12.65 17.33
CA VAL A 108 6.77 -12.83 17.37
C VAL A 108 6.13 -11.48 17.72
N ARG A 109 5.10 -11.11 16.96
CA ARG A 109 4.32 -9.88 17.17
C ARG A 109 2.84 -10.21 17.23
N VAL A 110 2.12 -9.56 18.13
CA VAL A 110 0.68 -9.73 18.31
C VAL A 110 0.03 -8.35 18.29
N ALA A 111 -1.03 -8.19 17.51
CA ALA A 111 -1.84 -6.97 17.48
C ALA A 111 -3.32 -7.33 17.63
N ALA A 112 -4.05 -6.56 18.44
CA ALA A 112 -5.51 -6.70 18.53
C ALA A 112 -6.16 -6.25 17.21
N LEU A 113 -7.17 -7.00 16.75
CA LEU A 113 -7.96 -6.63 15.57
C LEU A 113 -9.43 -6.38 15.93
N THR A 114 -9.95 -7.16 16.87
CA THR A 114 -11.31 -7.10 17.39
C THR A 114 -11.31 -7.63 18.84
N ASP A 115 -12.47 -7.62 19.50
CA ASP A 115 -12.62 -8.23 20.83
C ASP A 115 -12.54 -9.77 20.82
N ASP A 116 -12.51 -10.41 19.64
CA ASP A 116 -12.43 -11.86 19.51
C ASP A 116 -11.25 -12.36 18.65
N ARG A 117 -10.48 -11.46 18.02
CA ARG A 117 -9.36 -11.80 17.12
C ARG A 117 -8.13 -10.94 17.34
N VAL A 118 -6.97 -11.56 17.18
CA VAL A 118 -5.67 -10.92 17.05
C VAL A 118 -5.01 -11.31 15.73
N LEU A 119 -4.11 -10.43 15.26
CA LEU A 119 -3.11 -10.74 14.26
C LEU A 119 -1.85 -11.22 14.98
N LEU A 120 -1.47 -12.47 14.80
CA LEU A 120 -0.19 -13.01 15.24
C LEU A 120 0.74 -13.09 14.04
N MET A 121 1.96 -12.58 14.16
CA MET A 121 2.97 -12.61 13.10
C MET A 121 4.30 -13.13 13.62
N THR A 122 5.00 -13.90 12.79
CA THR A 122 6.34 -14.42 13.09
C THR A 122 7.27 -14.13 11.93
N SER A 123 8.44 -13.55 12.20
CA SER A 123 9.47 -13.38 11.17
C SER A 123 10.01 -14.75 10.76
N CYS A 124 10.11 -15.02 9.45
CA CYS A 124 10.37 -16.35 8.93
C CYS A 124 11.64 -16.45 8.09
N GLU A 125 11.90 -15.45 7.24
CA GLU A 125 13.10 -15.39 6.41
C GLU A 125 13.67 -13.97 6.44
N ALA A 126 14.99 -13.81 6.27
CA ALA A 126 15.60 -12.50 6.14
C ALA A 126 16.67 -12.48 5.04
N GLY A 127 16.59 -11.46 4.19
CA GLY A 127 17.61 -11.11 3.22
C GLY A 127 18.26 -9.76 3.56
N ALA A 128 19.06 -9.23 2.63
CA ALA A 128 19.86 -8.02 2.86
C ALA A 128 19.04 -6.78 3.24
N TYR A 129 17.81 -6.64 2.73
CA TYR A 129 16.98 -5.44 2.91
C TYR A 129 15.55 -5.74 3.41
N ASN A 130 15.17 -7.01 3.38
CA ASN A 130 13.78 -7.48 3.49
C ASN A 130 13.70 -8.67 4.45
N THR A 131 12.71 -8.64 5.34
CA THR A 131 12.34 -9.77 6.20
C THR A 131 10.96 -10.27 5.80
N ILE A 132 10.83 -11.57 5.54
CA ILE A 132 9.56 -12.22 5.25
C ILE A 132 8.90 -12.63 6.55
N TRP A 133 7.60 -12.37 6.66
CA TRP A 133 6.78 -12.75 7.81
C TRP A 133 5.74 -13.79 7.44
N LEU A 134 5.34 -14.60 8.40
CA LEU A 134 4.10 -15.37 8.37
C LEU A 134 3.11 -14.72 9.32
N ALA A 135 1.81 -14.84 9.04
CA ALA A 135 0.77 -14.27 9.88
C ALA A 135 -0.47 -15.15 9.97
N TRP A 136 -1.17 -15.05 11.10
CA TRP A 136 -2.39 -15.78 11.40
C TRP A 136 -3.42 -14.87 12.07
N LEU A 137 -4.69 -15.08 11.75
CA LEU A 137 -5.82 -14.63 12.57
C LEU A 137 -6.01 -15.65 13.69
N VAL A 138 -5.87 -15.22 14.94
CA VAL A 138 -5.97 -16.09 16.11
C VAL A 138 -7.13 -15.64 17.00
N SER A 139 -7.90 -16.57 17.55
CA SER A 139 -8.91 -16.24 18.57
C SER A 139 -8.25 -15.67 19.84
N ARG A 140 -8.93 -14.74 20.52
CA ARG A 140 -8.42 -14.15 21.77
C ARG A 140 -8.52 -15.06 23.01
N GLN A 141 -9.39 -16.07 22.94
CA GLN A 141 -9.60 -17.01 24.05
C GLN A 141 -9.13 -18.42 23.70
N ARG A 142 -8.70 -19.15 24.73
CA ARG A 142 -8.34 -20.56 24.67
C ARG A 142 -9.61 -21.43 24.54
N PRO A 143 -9.57 -22.56 23.80
CA PRO A 143 -8.46 -23.01 22.97
C PRO A 143 -8.26 -22.11 21.75
N TYR A 144 -7.01 -21.74 21.47
CA TYR A 144 -6.69 -20.83 20.37
C TYR A 144 -6.94 -21.49 19.01
N ILE A 145 -7.69 -20.79 18.16
CA ILE A 145 -7.96 -21.18 16.77
C ILE A 145 -7.21 -20.22 15.86
N ALA A 146 -6.24 -20.73 15.09
CA ALA A 146 -5.40 -19.94 14.20
C ALA A 146 -5.68 -20.26 12.72
N HIS A 147 -5.86 -19.23 11.90
CA HIS A 147 -6.02 -19.34 10.45
C HIS A 147 -4.95 -18.51 9.73
N PRO A 148 -4.20 -19.09 8.78
CA PRO A 148 -3.19 -18.35 8.03
C PRO A 148 -3.78 -17.14 7.29
N VAL A 149 -3.10 -16.01 7.38
CA VAL A 149 -3.40 -14.82 6.59
C VAL A 149 -2.73 -14.95 5.23
N ARG A 150 -3.54 -14.86 4.17
CA ARG A 150 -3.06 -14.72 2.79
C ARG A 150 -3.63 -13.45 2.20
N LEU A 151 -2.79 -12.67 1.54
CA LEU A 151 -3.16 -11.40 0.92
C LEU A 151 -3.13 -11.57 -0.58
N THR A 152 -4.24 -11.25 -1.25
CA THR A 152 -4.36 -11.36 -2.70
C THR A 152 -4.90 -10.05 -3.27
N LEU A 153 -4.17 -9.45 -4.20
CA LEU A 153 -4.56 -8.20 -4.85
C LEU A 153 -5.87 -8.39 -5.63
N PRO A 154 -6.82 -7.44 -5.59
CA PRO A 154 -8.08 -7.51 -6.33
C PRO A 154 -7.96 -7.11 -7.81
N PHE A 155 -6.73 -6.91 -8.30
CA PHE A 155 -6.40 -6.53 -9.68
C PHE A 155 -5.10 -7.21 -10.10
N GLN A 156 -4.83 -7.23 -11.40
CA GLN A 156 -3.55 -7.70 -11.94
C GLN A 156 -2.50 -6.58 -11.80
N PRO A 157 -1.40 -6.78 -11.05
CA PRO A 157 -0.39 -5.75 -10.89
C PRO A 157 0.36 -5.48 -12.22
N PRO A 158 0.94 -4.27 -12.40
CA PRO A 158 1.69 -3.95 -13.62
C PRO A 158 2.85 -4.90 -13.87
N GLY A 159 3.09 -5.25 -15.14
CA GLY A 159 4.15 -6.18 -15.54
C GLY A 159 3.85 -7.65 -15.23
N ASP A 160 2.57 -8.01 -15.15
CA ASP A 160 2.07 -9.37 -14.99
C ASP A 160 2.63 -10.14 -13.78
N GLY A 161 2.93 -9.42 -12.70
CA GLY A 161 3.37 -10.02 -11.44
C GLY A 161 2.30 -10.87 -10.73
N PRO A 162 2.69 -11.66 -9.73
CA PRO A 162 1.74 -12.44 -8.95
C PRO A 162 0.76 -11.55 -8.18
N ARG A 163 -0.49 -12.00 -8.06
CA ARG A 163 -1.50 -11.31 -7.24
C ARG A 163 -1.36 -11.61 -5.76
N ASP A 164 -0.75 -12.74 -5.40
CA ASP A 164 -0.46 -13.06 -4.01
C ASP A 164 0.67 -12.15 -3.50
N VAL A 165 0.45 -11.60 -2.31
CA VAL A 165 1.35 -10.64 -1.69
C VAL A 165 2.05 -11.31 -0.53
N GLU A 166 3.38 -11.37 -0.63
CA GLU A 166 4.24 -11.79 0.47
C GLU A 166 4.28 -10.72 1.57
N LEU A 167 4.35 -11.15 2.82
CA LEU A 167 4.40 -10.27 3.99
C LEU A 167 5.82 -9.75 4.23
N VAL A 168 6.38 -9.06 3.24
CA VAL A 168 7.71 -8.46 3.30
C VAL A 168 7.70 -7.24 4.21
N ASN A 169 8.65 -7.18 5.15
CA ASN A 169 8.78 -6.15 6.18
C ASN A 169 7.44 -5.80 6.85
N ALA A 170 6.63 -6.83 7.13
CA ALA A 170 5.27 -6.64 7.58
C ALA A 170 5.20 -6.02 8.98
N ARG A 171 4.27 -5.09 9.14
CA ARG A 171 3.95 -4.44 10.42
C ARG A 171 2.47 -4.11 10.49
N TYR A 172 1.94 -4.07 11.71
CA TYR A 172 0.61 -3.54 11.96
C TYR A 172 0.72 -2.09 12.45
N ASP A 173 -0.01 -1.17 11.82
CA ASP A 173 -0.13 0.24 12.23
C ASP A 173 -1.40 0.38 13.06
N ASP A 174 -1.28 0.30 14.39
CA ASP A 174 -2.43 0.38 15.32
C ASP A 174 -3.23 1.67 15.14
N ARG A 175 -2.57 2.78 14.79
CA ARG A 175 -3.25 4.08 14.60
C ARG A 175 -4.16 4.09 13.38
N ARG A 176 -3.82 3.31 12.35
CA ARG A 176 -4.63 3.19 11.12
C ARG A 176 -5.42 1.89 11.04
N GLN A 177 -5.20 0.98 11.99
CA GLN A 177 -5.69 -0.40 11.99
C GLN A 177 -5.38 -1.10 10.66
N GLU A 178 -4.12 -0.97 10.21
CA GLU A 178 -3.68 -1.44 8.90
C GLU A 178 -2.48 -2.39 9.00
N LEU A 179 -2.60 -3.57 8.38
CA LEU A 179 -1.45 -4.40 8.06
C LEU A 179 -0.73 -3.79 6.86
N VAL A 180 0.52 -3.39 7.06
CA VAL A 180 1.37 -2.79 6.03
C VAL A 180 2.45 -3.80 5.63
N THR A 181 2.60 -4.04 4.33
CA THR A 181 3.78 -4.72 3.77
C THR A 181 4.60 -3.72 2.97
N LEU A 182 5.92 -3.90 3.01
CA LEU A 182 6.87 -3.06 2.28
C LEU A 182 7.97 -3.94 1.71
N ASP A 183 7.87 -4.24 0.42
CA ASP A 183 8.94 -4.88 -0.33
C ASP A 183 9.86 -3.80 -0.89
N LYS A 184 11.10 -3.74 -0.40
CA LYS A 184 12.10 -2.75 -0.82
C LYS A 184 12.95 -3.32 -1.95
N GLY A 185 13.17 -2.52 -3.00
CA GLY A 185 14.14 -2.87 -4.05
C GLY A 185 15.60 -2.78 -3.57
N ARG A 186 15.89 -1.88 -2.63
CA ARG A 186 17.20 -1.74 -1.97
C ARG A 186 17.08 -1.17 -0.55
N ALA A 187 18.17 -1.21 0.22
CA ALA A 187 18.19 -0.84 1.64
C ALA A 187 17.49 0.48 1.99
N PRO A 188 17.72 1.60 1.26
CA PRO A 188 17.07 2.88 1.54
C PRO A 188 15.54 2.87 1.40
N GLY A 189 14.96 1.91 0.69
CA GLY A 189 13.52 1.87 0.44
C GLY A 189 13.03 3.07 -0.38
N ASP A 190 13.82 3.48 -1.37
CA ASP A 190 13.50 4.52 -2.35
C ASP A 190 12.79 3.98 -3.60
N CYS A 191 12.69 2.66 -3.71
CA CYS A 191 11.90 1.93 -4.70
C CYS A 191 11.35 0.64 -4.07
N GLY A 192 10.30 0.10 -4.68
CA GLY A 192 9.64 -1.12 -4.22
C GLY A 192 8.13 -1.06 -4.33
N THR A 193 7.47 -1.88 -3.52
CA THR A 193 6.00 -1.97 -3.42
C THR A 193 5.57 -1.85 -1.96
N GLN A 194 4.62 -0.96 -1.68
CA GLN A 194 3.94 -0.87 -0.39
C GLN A 194 2.47 -1.26 -0.57
N THR A 195 2.00 -2.16 0.28
CA THR A 195 0.58 -2.47 0.37
C THR A 195 0.06 -2.22 1.78
N ARG A 196 -1.17 -1.76 1.89
CA ARG A 196 -1.86 -1.52 3.16
C ARG A 196 -3.20 -2.23 3.11
N TRP A 197 -3.53 -2.94 4.17
CA TRP A 197 -4.72 -3.78 4.27
C TRP A 197 -5.43 -3.56 5.57
N ARG A 198 -6.75 -3.55 5.55
CA ARG A 198 -7.56 -3.44 6.77
C ARG A 198 -8.35 -4.72 7.00
N TYR A 199 -8.44 -5.14 8.25
CA TYR A 199 -9.30 -6.24 8.64
C TYR A 199 -10.76 -5.77 8.64
N ASP A 200 -11.61 -6.39 7.82
CA ASP A 200 -13.04 -6.05 7.71
C ASP A 200 -13.93 -6.85 8.68
N GLY A 201 -13.31 -7.68 9.54
CA GLY A 201 -13.96 -8.59 10.49
C GLY A 201 -14.15 -9.99 9.93
N GLN A 202 -13.69 -10.24 8.70
CA GLN A 202 -13.55 -11.58 8.14
C GLN A 202 -12.15 -11.80 7.58
N ARG A 203 -11.63 -10.83 6.80
CA ARG A 203 -10.33 -10.92 6.13
C ARG A 203 -9.66 -9.55 6.02
N PHE A 204 -8.41 -9.56 5.58
CA PHE A 204 -7.71 -8.34 5.19
C PHE A 204 -8.09 -7.94 3.76
N SER A 205 -8.63 -6.74 3.62
CA SER A 205 -9.04 -6.13 2.36
C SER A 205 -8.10 -4.98 1.99
N LEU A 206 -7.67 -4.92 0.72
CA LEU A 206 -6.69 -3.94 0.25
C LEU A 206 -7.23 -2.51 0.37
N VAL A 207 -6.49 -1.63 1.06
CA VAL A 207 -6.81 -0.20 1.17
C VAL A 207 -5.92 0.69 0.32
N ARG A 208 -4.65 0.33 0.15
CA ARG A 208 -3.71 1.05 -0.71
C ARG A 208 -2.70 0.10 -1.33
N TYR A 209 -2.42 0.28 -2.62
CA TYR A 209 -1.25 -0.28 -3.29
C TYR A 209 -0.47 0.87 -3.92
N ALA A 210 0.82 0.97 -3.60
CA ALA A 210 1.73 1.93 -4.20
C ALA A 210 3.02 1.25 -4.63
N ARG A 211 3.57 1.70 -5.77
CA ARG A 211 4.77 1.10 -6.36
C ARG A 211 5.65 2.16 -7.00
N GLN A 212 6.93 2.08 -6.68
CA GLN A 212 8.00 2.88 -7.29
C GLN A 212 9.02 1.91 -7.89
N PRO A 213 9.00 1.65 -9.21
CA PRO A 213 9.87 0.64 -9.81
C PRO A 213 11.33 1.10 -9.94
N GLN A 214 11.59 2.41 -9.97
CA GLN A 214 12.92 2.98 -10.18
C GLN A 214 13.48 3.49 -8.85
N CYS A 215 14.71 3.08 -8.53
CA CYS A 215 15.45 3.49 -7.34
C CYS A 215 16.23 4.77 -7.65
N ASP A 216 15.67 5.91 -7.28
CA ASP A 216 16.16 7.25 -7.60
C ASP A 216 16.56 8.07 -6.37
N ASN A 217 16.47 7.47 -5.17
CA ASN A 217 16.71 8.12 -3.88
C ASN A 217 15.88 9.40 -3.64
N TRP A 218 14.77 9.56 -4.38
CA TRP A 218 13.98 10.80 -4.36
C TRP A 218 12.92 10.78 -3.26
N GLN A 219 12.19 9.67 -3.13
CA GLN A 219 11.02 9.58 -2.27
C GLN A 219 10.87 8.22 -1.60
N GLY A 220 10.28 8.24 -0.39
CA GLY A 220 9.97 7.04 0.37
C GLY A 220 8.58 6.46 0.08
N PRO A 221 8.26 5.31 0.70
CA PRO A 221 7.05 4.51 0.39
C PRO A 221 5.71 5.23 0.52
N ASP A 222 5.62 6.22 1.40
CA ASP A 222 4.39 6.98 1.62
C ASP A 222 4.11 8.00 0.49
N ALA A 223 5.13 8.39 -0.28
CA ALA A 223 5.03 9.30 -1.41
C ALA A 223 5.04 8.59 -2.78
N TRP A 224 5.22 7.27 -2.82
CA TRP A 224 5.21 6.51 -4.07
C TRP A 224 3.88 6.60 -4.82
N PRO A 225 3.90 6.50 -6.16
CA PRO A 225 2.70 6.48 -6.98
C PRO A 225 1.69 5.43 -6.49
N THR A 226 0.48 5.89 -6.20
CA THR A 226 -0.61 5.03 -5.73
C THR A 226 -1.36 4.50 -6.95
N LEU A 227 -1.40 3.17 -7.09
CA LEU A 227 -2.06 2.49 -8.21
C LEU A 227 -3.43 1.91 -7.81
N TRP A 228 -3.68 1.79 -6.50
CA TRP A 228 -4.97 1.40 -5.96
C TRP A 228 -5.25 2.12 -4.65
N VAL A 229 -6.49 2.58 -4.49
CA VAL A 229 -7.01 3.11 -3.23
C VAL A 229 -8.47 2.70 -3.07
N THR A 230 -8.89 2.42 -1.84
CA THR A 230 -10.30 2.23 -1.49
C THR A 230 -10.77 3.32 -0.54
N ARG A 231 -12.07 3.60 -0.56
CA ARG A 231 -12.68 4.41 0.48
C ARG A 231 -12.98 3.54 1.70
N SER A 232 -12.73 4.08 2.87
CA SER A 232 -13.11 3.45 4.14
C SER A 232 -14.55 3.81 4.45
N VAL A 233 -15.38 2.83 4.81
CA VAL A 233 -16.78 3.05 5.22
C VAL A 233 -17.03 2.38 6.58
N PRO A 234 -17.74 3.01 7.52
CA PRO A 234 -18.20 2.35 8.74
C PRO A 234 -18.89 1.03 8.43
N ARG A 235 -18.56 -0.02 9.18
CA ARG A 235 -19.33 -1.27 9.13
C ARG A 235 -20.69 -1.02 9.82
N PRO A 236 -21.83 -1.33 9.18
CA PRO A 236 -23.12 -1.22 9.85
C PRO A 236 -23.13 -2.16 11.06
N LEU A 237 -23.51 -1.62 12.23
CA LEU A 237 -23.78 -2.41 13.42
C LEU A 237 -24.95 -3.35 13.09
N ARG A 238 -24.75 -4.65 13.32
CA ARG A 238 -25.81 -5.66 13.21
C ARG A 238 -26.60 -5.71 14.51
#